data_AF-R5S7X3-F1
#
_entry.id   AF-R5S7X3-F1
#
_cell.length_a   1.000
_cell.length_b   1.000
_cell.length_c   1.000
_cell.angle_alpha   90.00
_cell.angle_beta   90.00
_cell.angle_gamma   90.00
#
_symmetry.space_group_name_H-M   'P 1'
#
loop_
_entity.id
_entity.type
_entity.pdbx_description
1 polymer ?
#
loop_
_entity_poly.entity_id
_entity_poly.type
_entity_poly.pdbx_seq_one_letter_code
_entity_poly.pdbx_strand_id
1 'polypeptide(L)'
;MQFIAARRILGDGDDRCFTVFALGTLNTLLALFTGIALLALQTLNTLLSLRSRTAAVALHTLWTDLALNMQEDKEAVFDCVDTVKMCLRVFTPMIAAMKACTCNMYRAAQRGFLNATDLADYLTKKGLPFRAAYKIAGQLVAYCIEHTTVLEELPLTLLRQYSERFGEDVYAAIALTNCVTGRTSLGGTCVASVEAQTASVRDFLAGQTEAAKQAENG
;
A
#
# COMPACT_ATOMS: atom_id res chain seq x y z
N MET A 1 -50.59 -59.46 -17.39
CA MET A 1 -51.83 -60.02 -16.79
C MET A 1 -53.12 -59.32 -17.23
N GLN A 2 -53.14 -58.01 -17.53
CA GLN A 2 -54.35 -57.33 -18.05
C GLN A 2 -54.69 -57.66 -19.53
N PHE A 3 -53.72 -58.08 -20.34
CA PHE A 3 -53.97 -58.43 -21.76
C PHE A 3 -54.61 -59.81 -22.00
N ILE A 4 -54.49 -60.75 -21.05
CA ILE A 4 -55.10 -62.09 -21.17
C ILE A 4 -56.57 -62.07 -20.72
N ALA A 5 -56.92 -61.22 -19.75
CA ALA A 5 -58.30 -61.06 -19.28
C ALA A 5 -59.23 -60.43 -20.34
N ALA A 6 -58.72 -59.55 -21.20
CA ALA A 6 -59.50 -58.90 -22.26
C ALA A 6 -59.89 -59.87 -23.40
N ARG A 7 -59.14 -60.95 -23.62
CA ARG A 7 -59.39 -61.93 -24.69
C ARG A 7 -60.48 -62.96 -24.36
N ARG A 8 -60.98 -63.00 -23.10
CA ARG A 8 -62.05 -63.92 -22.68
C ARG A 8 -63.44 -63.29 -22.69
N ILE A 9 -63.55 -61.98 -22.85
CA ILE A 9 -64.83 -61.25 -22.87
C ILE A 9 -65.32 -60.99 -24.30
N LEU A 10 -64.41 -60.82 -25.27
CA LEU A 10 -64.77 -60.74 -26.68
C LEU A 10 -64.45 -62.09 -27.34
N GLY A 11 -65.50 -62.88 -27.59
CA GLY A 11 -65.41 -64.15 -28.32
C GLY A 11 -64.74 -63.97 -29.68
N ASP A 12 -64.01 -65.01 -30.09
CA ASP A 12 -63.22 -65.06 -31.34
C ASP A 12 -64.07 -64.64 -32.54
N GLY A 13 -63.79 -63.45 -33.08
CA GLY A 13 -64.48 -62.98 -34.26
C GLY A 13 -64.23 -61.55 -34.74
N ASP A 14 -63.66 -60.64 -33.93
CA ASP A 14 -63.51 -59.24 -34.40
C ASP A 14 -62.26 -58.50 -33.90
N ASP A 15 -61.15 -58.68 -34.62
CA ASP A 15 -59.87 -57.99 -34.40
C ASP A 15 -59.91 -56.47 -34.66
N ARG A 16 -61.02 -55.93 -35.19
CA ARG A 16 -61.14 -54.50 -35.53
C ARG A 16 -61.43 -53.60 -34.33
N CYS A 17 -62.08 -54.09 -33.28
CA CYS A 17 -62.40 -53.27 -32.10
C CYS A 17 -61.18 -53.02 -31.19
N PHE A 18 -60.23 -53.96 -31.15
CA PHE A 18 -59.04 -53.86 -30.30
C PHE A 18 -58.02 -52.84 -30.84
N THR A 19 -57.93 -52.71 -32.17
CA THR A 19 -57.04 -51.75 -32.84
C THR A 19 -57.50 -50.31 -32.68
N VAL A 20 -58.81 -50.03 -32.73
CA VAL A 20 -59.36 -48.68 -32.57
C VAL A 20 -59.14 -48.11 -31.16
N PHE A 21 -59.25 -48.94 -30.12
CA PHE A 21 -59.06 -48.49 -28.73
C PHE A 21 -57.58 -48.22 -28.38
N ALA A 22 -56.67 -49.03 -28.92
CA ALA A 22 -55.22 -48.83 -28.77
C ALA A 22 -54.71 -47.60 -29.55
N LEU A 23 -55.26 -47.30 -30.73
CA LEU A 23 -54.91 -46.10 -31.49
C LEU A 23 -55.40 -44.80 -30.83
N GLY A 24 -56.61 -44.81 -30.26
CA GLY A 24 -57.17 -43.62 -29.59
C GLY A 24 -56.39 -43.19 -28.34
N THR A 25 -55.91 -44.16 -27.56
CA THR A 25 -55.09 -43.92 -26.36
C THR A 25 -53.66 -43.49 -26.69
N LEU A 26 -53.09 -43.97 -27.81
CA LEU A 26 -51.76 -43.54 -28.26
C LEU A 26 -51.77 -42.08 -28.79
N ASN A 27 -52.83 -41.70 -29.51
CA ASN A 27 -52.92 -40.36 -30.11
C ASN A 27 -53.17 -39.26 -29.07
N THR A 28 -53.94 -39.55 -28.02
CA THR A 28 -54.12 -38.62 -26.90
C THR A 28 -52.84 -38.44 -26.08
N LEU A 29 -52.04 -39.50 -25.92
CA LEU A 29 -50.73 -39.40 -25.29
C LEU A 29 -49.77 -38.54 -26.13
N LEU A 30 -49.72 -38.77 -27.45
CA LEU A 30 -48.85 -38.03 -28.36
C LEU A 30 -49.18 -36.53 -28.36
N ALA A 31 -50.47 -36.17 -28.36
CA ALA A 31 -50.94 -34.78 -28.29
C ALA A 31 -50.52 -34.08 -26.98
N LEU A 32 -50.62 -34.78 -25.85
CA LEU A 32 -50.17 -34.28 -24.54
C LEU A 32 -48.66 -34.04 -24.50
N PHE A 33 -47.86 -34.97 -25.05
CA PHE A 33 -46.41 -34.80 -25.13
C PHE A 33 -46.01 -33.64 -26.06
N THR A 34 -46.66 -33.48 -27.21
CA THR A 34 -46.40 -32.34 -28.11
C THR A 34 -46.79 -30.99 -27.50
N GLY A 35 -47.91 -30.93 -26.76
CA GLY A 35 -48.36 -29.69 -26.12
C GLY A 35 -47.43 -29.23 -25.00
N ILE A 36 -46.97 -30.15 -24.15
CA ILE A 36 -46.01 -29.84 -23.07
C ILE A 36 -44.66 -29.40 -23.64
N ALA A 37 -44.19 -30.04 -24.72
CA ALA A 37 -42.96 -29.65 -25.40
C ALA A 37 -43.05 -28.24 -26.02
N LEU A 38 -44.19 -27.89 -26.61
CA LEU A 38 -44.39 -26.57 -27.21
C LEU A 38 -44.46 -25.45 -26.16
N LEU A 39 -45.13 -25.70 -25.03
CA LEU A 39 -45.23 -24.75 -23.91
C LEU A 39 -43.86 -24.56 -23.22
N ALA A 40 -43.07 -25.63 -23.12
CA ALA A 40 -41.69 -25.57 -22.63
C ALA A 40 -40.79 -24.77 -23.59
N LEU A 41 -40.96 -24.91 -24.91
CA LEU A 41 -40.19 -24.15 -25.89
C LEU A 41 -40.55 -22.66 -25.86
N GLN A 42 -41.83 -22.31 -25.75
CA GLN A 42 -42.28 -20.92 -25.66
C GLN A 42 -41.82 -20.24 -24.37
N THR A 43 -41.86 -20.94 -23.23
CA THR A 43 -41.34 -20.42 -21.95
C THR A 43 -39.82 -20.28 -21.96
N LEU A 44 -39.10 -21.18 -22.63
CA LEU A 44 -37.64 -21.07 -22.79
C LEU A 44 -37.26 -19.88 -23.70
N ASN A 45 -38.01 -19.64 -24.78
CA ASN A 45 -37.74 -18.54 -25.71
C ASN A 45 -38.07 -17.17 -25.10
N THR A 46 -39.15 -17.06 -24.31
CA THR A 46 -39.43 -15.83 -23.55
C THR A 46 -38.36 -15.61 -22.47
N LEU A 47 -37.92 -16.64 -21.73
CA LEU A 47 -36.83 -16.51 -20.77
C LEU A 47 -35.49 -16.12 -21.41
N LEU A 48 -35.16 -16.66 -22.58
CA LEU A 48 -33.98 -16.24 -23.37
C LEU A 48 -34.07 -14.78 -23.81
N SER A 49 -35.26 -14.32 -24.23
CA SER A 49 -35.50 -12.92 -24.60
C SER A 49 -35.46 -11.95 -23.41
N LEU A 50 -35.92 -12.39 -22.23
CA LEU A 50 -35.80 -11.61 -21.00
C LEU A 50 -34.34 -11.54 -20.55
N ARG A 51 -33.57 -12.64 -20.67
CA ARG A 51 -32.15 -12.68 -20.31
C ARG A 51 -31.28 -11.78 -21.18
N SER A 52 -31.57 -11.66 -22.48
CA SER A 52 -30.84 -10.74 -23.36
C SER A 52 -31.20 -9.27 -23.09
N ARG A 53 -32.47 -8.98 -22.78
CA ARG A 53 -32.92 -7.63 -22.42
C ARG A 53 -32.43 -7.20 -21.05
N THR A 54 -32.41 -8.07 -20.04
CA THR A 54 -31.86 -7.73 -18.72
C THR A 54 -30.35 -7.56 -18.79
N ALA A 55 -29.63 -8.36 -19.58
CA ALA A 55 -28.20 -8.15 -19.82
C ALA A 55 -27.91 -6.84 -20.56
N ALA A 56 -28.71 -6.50 -21.59
CA ALA A 56 -28.56 -5.24 -22.32
C ALA A 56 -28.90 -4.02 -21.47
N VAL A 57 -29.96 -4.09 -20.65
CA VAL A 57 -30.29 -3.02 -19.69
C VAL A 57 -29.22 -2.92 -18.61
N ALA A 58 -28.73 -4.04 -18.06
CA ALA A 58 -27.65 -4.03 -17.07
C ALA A 58 -26.33 -3.47 -17.63
N LEU A 59 -25.99 -3.80 -18.88
CA LEU A 59 -24.82 -3.26 -19.55
C LEU A 59 -25.00 -1.78 -19.89
N HIS A 60 -26.21 -1.36 -20.26
CA HIS A 60 -26.52 0.04 -20.52
C HIS A 60 -26.51 0.86 -19.24
N THR A 61 -27.10 0.37 -18.13
CA THR A 61 -27.02 1.03 -16.82
C THR A 61 -25.59 1.07 -16.31
N LEU A 62 -24.82 -0.02 -16.45
CA LEU A 62 -23.41 -0.04 -16.07
C LEU A 62 -22.60 0.95 -16.91
N TRP A 63 -22.89 1.06 -18.21
CA TRP A 63 -22.25 2.01 -19.11
C TRP A 63 -22.60 3.46 -18.77
N THR A 64 -23.87 3.77 -18.51
CA THR A 64 -24.29 5.11 -18.11
C THR A 64 -23.78 5.47 -16.73
N ASP A 65 -23.77 4.55 -15.78
CA ASP A 65 -23.24 4.76 -14.43
C ASP A 65 -21.72 4.97 -14.47
N LEU A 66 -21.00 4.20 -15.28
CA LEU A 66 -19.56 4.43 -15.50
C LEU A 66 -19.31 5.81 -16.13
N ALA A 67 -20.06 6.17 -17.17
CA ALA A 67 -19.90 7.45 -17.88
C ALA A 67 -20.35 8.67 -17.05
N LEU A 68 -21.28 8.49 -16.11
CA LEU A 68 -21.74 9.53 -15.19
C LEU A 68 -20.77 9.69 -14.01
N ASN A 69 -20.32 8.58 -13.40
CA ASN A 69 -19.34 8.60 -12.31
C ASN A 69 -17.99 9.21 -12.75
N MET A 70 -17.54 8.93 -13.98
CA MET A 70 -16.31 9.51 -14.52
C MET A 70 -16.37 11.04 -14.76
N GLN A 71 -17.52 11.69 -14.58
CA GLN A 71 -17.64 13.14 -14.67
C GLN A 71 -17.31 13.84 -13.34
N GLU A 72 -17.68 13.23 -12.20
CA GLU A 72 -17.39 13.78 -10.88
C GLU A 72 -15.89 13.70 -10.53
N ASP A 73 -15.15 12.73 -11.07
CA ASP A 73 -13.70 12.59 -10.85
C ASP A 73 -12.89 13.78 -11.37
N LYS A 74 -13.38 14.48 -12.41
CA LYS A 74 -12.62 15.55 -13.07
C LYS A 74 -12.49 16.79 -12.19
N GLU A 75 -13.57 17.19 -11.53
CA GLU A 75 -13.57 18.35 -10.65
C GLU A 75 -12.63 18.13 -9.47
N ALA A 76 -12.66 16.95 -8.85
CA ALA A 76 -11.76 16.60 -7.76
C ALA A 76 -10.28 16.60 -8.19
N VAL A 77 -9.97 16.08 -9.38
CA VAL A 77 -8.60 16.09 -9.90
C VAL A 77 -8.11 17.51 -10.22
N PHE A 78 -8.94 18.34 -10.86
CA PHE A 78 -8.57 19.72 -11.16
C PHE A 78 -8.38 20.56 -9.90
N ASP A 79 -9.28 20.43 -8.92
CA ASP A 79 -9.16 21.13 -7.63
C ASP A 79 -7.89 20.71 -6.86
N CYS A 80 -7.56 19.41 -6.88
CA CYS A 80 -6.31 18.90 -6.30
C CYS A 80 -5.08 19.48 -7.01
N VAL A 81 -5.07 19.54 -8.34
CA VAL A 81 -3.97 20.11 -9.13
C VAL A 81 -3.79 21.60 -8.82
N ASP A 82 -4.89 22.36 -8.73
CA ASP A 82 -4.84 23.79 -8.42
C ASP A 82 -4.38 24.05 -6.99
N THR A 83 -4.84 23.25 -6.04
CA THR A 83 -4.38 23.28 -4.64
C THR A 83 -2.89 22.99 -4.54
N VAL A 84 -2.40 21.93 -5.19
CA VAL A 84 -0.97 21.58 -5.17
C VAL A 84 -0.12 22.67 -5.80
N LYS A 85 -0.55 23.26 -6.93
CA LYS A 85 0.14 24.41 -7.54
C LYS A 85 0.21 25.61 -6.61
N MET A 86 -0.90 25.93 -5.93
CA MET A 86 -0.93 27.03 -4.97
C MET A 86 0.01 26.76 -3.78
N CYS A 87 -0.03 25.55 -3.22
CA CYS A 87 0.87 25.13 -2.14
C CYS A 87 2.34 25.28 -2.55
N LEU A 88 2.73 24.74 -3.71
CA LEU A 88 4.11 24.82 -4.19
C LEU A 88 4.59 26.27 -4.36
N ARG A 89 3.73 27.17 -4.88
CA ARG A 89 4.05 28.60 -5.01
C ARG A 89 4.33 29.29 -3.67
N VAL A 90 3.73 28.82 -2.58
CA VAL A 90 3.94 29.36 -1.23
C VAL A 90 5.13 28.69 -0.53
N PHE A 91 5.30 27.37 -0.68
CA PHE A 91 6.39 26.63 -0.05
C PHE A 91 7.77 27.04 -0.56
N THR A 92 7.92 27.33 -1.86
CA THR A 92 9.21 27.75 -2.44
C THR A 92 9.79 29.01 -1.77
N PRO A 93 9.08 30.16 -1.72
CA PRO A 93 9.59 31.34 -1.05
C PRO A 93 9.68 31.16 0.47
N MET A 94 8.81 30.35 1.09
CA MET A 94 8.88 30.07 2.52
C MET A 94 10.18 29.37 2.91
N ILE A 95 10.57 28.32 2.18
CA ILE A 95 11.86 27.62 2.38
C ILE A 95 13.03 28.54 2.04
N ALA A 96 12.94 29.33 0.96
CA ALA A 96 14.01 30.26 0.57
C ALA A 96 14.24 31.38 1.59
N ALA A 97 13.19 31.86 2.26
CA ALA A 97 13.26 32.89 3.30
C ALA A 97 13.58 32.34 4.69
N MET A 98 13.58 31.02 4.88
CA MET A 98 13.85 30.38 6.16
C MET A 98 15.27 30.70 6.64
N LYS A 99 15.40 31.14 7.90
CA LYS A 99 16.70 31.37 8.56
C LYS A 99 16.95 30.28 9.59
N ALA A 100 18.05 29.57 9.45
CA ALA A 100 18.49 28.58 10.42
C ALA A 100 19.09 29.25 11.66
N CYS A 101 18.56 28.96 12.85
CA CYS A 101 19.10 29.43 14.12
C CYS A 101 20.23 28.50 14.60
N THR A 102 21.39 28.58 13.97
CA THR A 102 22.53 27.65 14.17
C THR A 102 22.93 27.48 15.63
N CYS A 103 22.99 28.55 16.42
CA CYS A 103 23.31 28.48 17.85
C CYS A 103 22.30 27.65 18.65
N ASN A 104 20.99 27.80 18.37
CA ASN A 104 19.96 27.04 19.05
C ASN A 104 19.96 25.58 18.61
N MET A 105 20.19 25.32 17.32
CA MET A 105 20.32 23.96 16.78
C MET A 105 21.50 23.22 17.41
N TYR A 106 22.65 23.88 17.54
CA TYR A 106 23.84 23.30 18.17
C TYR A 106 23.60 22.98 19.65
N ARG A 107 23.04 23.93 20.41
CA ARG A 107 22.67 23.72 21.83
C ARG A 107 21.65 22.59 22.00
N ALA A 108 20.67 22.49 21.11
CA ALA A 108 19.69 21.41 21.12
C ALA A 108 20.34 20.05 20.84
N ALA A 109 21.28 19.98 19.89
CA ALA A 109 22.03 18.76 19.59
C ALA A 109 22.89 18.29 20.78
N GLN A 110 23.53 19.21 21.51
CA GLN A 110 24.30 18.89 22.73
C GLN A 110 23.41 18.34 23.85
N ARG A 111 22.26 18.99 24.11
CA ARG A 111 21.31 18.58 25.16
C ARG A 111 20.52 17.32 24.82
N GLY A 112 20.37 17.00 23.54
CA GLY A 112 19.67 15.82 23.07
C GLY A 112 20.44 14.52 23.27
N PHE A 113 21.67 14.56 23.81
CA PHE A 113 22.53 13.40 24.02
C PHE A 113 22.71 12.52 22.77
N LEU A 114 22.72 13.15 21.58
CA LEU A 114 22.89 12.44 20.30
C LEU A 114 24.22 11.68 20.22
N ASN A 115 25.21 12.13 21.00
CA ASN A 115 26.53 11.54 21.15
C ASN A 115 26.58 10.35 22.13
N ALA A 116 25.51 10.03 22.85
CA ALA A 116 25.49 8.89 23.78
C ALA A 116 25.65 7.54 23.05
N THR A 117 25.14 7.44 21.82
CA THR A 117 25.35 6.26 20.97
C THR A 117 26.81 6.14 20.55
N ASP A 118 27.44 7.25 20.14
CA ASP A 118 28.86 7.27 19.77
C ASP A 118 29.77 6.96 20.97
N LEU A 119 29.38 7.37 22.19
CA LEU A 119 30.04 6.99 23.43
C LEU A 119 30.01 5.47 23.67
N ALA A 120 28.87 4.83 23.42
CA ALA A 120 28.74 3.38 23.51
C ALA A 120 29.62 2.69 22.45
N ASP A 121 29.63 3.20 21.22
CA ASP A 121 30.46 2.68 20.13
C ASP A 121 31.96 2.86 20.39
N TYR A 122 32.35 3.93 21.07
CA TYR A 122 33.73 4.12 21.52
C TYR A 122 34.14 3.05 22.53
N LEU A 123 33.28 2.74 23.52
CA LEU A 123 33.56 1.69 24.51
C LEU A 123 33.61 0.30 23.87
N THR A 124 32.76 0.00 22.89
CA THR A 124 32.80 -1.28 22.19
C THR A 124 34.06 -1.44 21.36
N LYS A 125 34.53 -0.38 20.69
CA LYS A 125 35.83 -0.37 19.99
C LYS A 125 37.01 -0.63 20.93
N LYS A 126 36.90 -0.26 22.22
CA LYS A 126 37.90 -0.57 23.27
C LYS A 126 37.77 -1.96 23.89
N GLY A 127 36.89 -2.81 23.34
CA GLY A 127 36.73 -4.21 23.74
C GLY A 127 35.66 -4.47 24.79
N LEU A 128 34.83 -3.48 25.14
CA LEU A 128 33.70 -3.69 26.04
C LEU A 128 32.54 -4.38 25.29
N PRO A 129 31.85 -5.39 25.86
CA PRO A 129 30.67 -5.95 25.22
C PRO A 129 29.57 -4.89 25.04
N PHE A 130 28.90 -4.91 23.88
CA PHE A 130 27.88 -3.92 23.48
C PHE A 130 26.83 -3.64 24.56
N ARG A 131 26.32 -4.69 25.20
CA ARG A 131 25.33 -4.56 26.28
C ARG A 131 25.85 -3.78 27.49
N ALA A 132 27.12 -3.96 27.85
CA ALA A 132 27.74 -3.21 28.95
C ALA A 132 28.01 -1.76 28.55
N ALA A 133 28.47 -1.52 27.31
CA ALA A 133 28.73 -0.19 26.80
C ALA A 133 27.46 0.66 26.77
N TYR A 134 26.35 0.11 26.26
CA TYR A 134 25.05 0.79 26.26
C TYR A 134 24.51 1.05 27.67
N LYS A 135 24.72 0.11 28.60
CA LYS A 135 24.32 0.31 30.01
C LYS A 135 25.07 1.49 30.63
N ILE A 136 26.38 1.57 30.42
CA ILE A 136 27.21 2.67 30.92
C ILE A 136 26.83 4.00 30.28
N ALA A 137 26.65 4.03 28.95
CA ALA A 137 26.19 5.24 28.25
C ALA A 137 24.83 5.72 28.78
N GLY A 138 23.88 4.82 28.99
CA GLY A 138 22.57 5.16 29.58
C GLY A 138 22.67 5.68 31.02
N GLN A 139 23.56 5.13 31.83
CA GLN A 139 23.81 5.62 33.19
C GLN A 139 24.43 7.03 33.19
N LEU A 140 25.36 7.30 32.28
CA LEU A 140 25.97 8.62 32.12
C LEU A 140 24.97 9.65 31.62
N VAL A 141 24.08 9.28 30.69
CA VAL A 141 22.97 10.15 30.25
C VAL A 141 22.02 10.45 31.41
N ALA A 142 21.64 9.45 32.21
CA ALA A 142 20.81 9.66 33.38
C ALA A 142 21.47 10.62 34.40
N TYR A 143 22.77 10.45 34.64
CA TYR A 143 23.55 11.37 35.49
C TYR A 143 23.55 12.80 34.94
N CYS A 144 23.75 12.97 33.64
CA CYS A 144 23.71 14.28 32.98
C CYS A 144 22.35 14.96 33.09
N ILE A 145 21.26 14.21 32.94
CA ILE A 145 19.89 14.72 33.10
C ILE A 145 19.65 15.20 34.53
N GLU A 146 20.06 14.42 35.52
CA GLU A 146 19.89 14.75 36.94
C GLU A 146 20.70 16.00 37.34
N HIS A 147 21.92 16.14 36.81
CA HIS A 147 22.84 17.24 37.16
C HIS A 147 22.76 18.42 36.18
N THR A 148 21.88 18.37 35.18
CA THR A 148 21.74 19.38 34.11
C THR A 148 23.08 19.70 33.42
N THR A 149 23.89 18.68 33.18
CA THR A 149 25.20 18.76 32.50
C THR A 149 25.15 18.08 31.14
N VAL A 150 26.15 18.31 30.29
CA VAL A 150 26.31 17.61 29.01
C VAL A 150 27.46 16.61 29.06
N LEU A 151 27.39 15.56 28.23
CA LEU A 151 28.42 14.51 28.19
C LEU A 151 29.83 15.04 27.89
N GLU A 152 29.93 16.13 27.11
CA GLU A 152 31.19 16.79 26.76
C GLU A 152 31.83 17.53 27.95
N GLU A 153 31.05 17.93 28.95
CA GLU A 153 31.51 18.68 30.13
C GLU A 153 31.85 17.78 31.33
N LEU A 154 31.58 16.47 31.23
CA LEU A 154 31.87 15.55 32.32
C LEU A 154 33.38 15.38 32.50
N PRO A 155 33.91 15.45 33.73
CA PRO A 155 35.32 15.26 33.98
C PRO A 155 35.74 13.81 33.75
N LEU A 156 36.94 13.60 33.22
CA LEU A 156 37.48 12.27 32.93
C LEU A 156 37.54 11.37 34.17
N THR A 157 37.76 11.98 35.35
CA THR A 157 37.74 11.26 36.64
C THR A 157 36.39 10.60 36.90
N LEU A 158 35.28 11.29 36.62
CA LEU A 158 33.93 10.75 36.75
C LEU A 158 33.69 9.65 35.70
N LEU A 159 34.06 9.88 34.44
CA LEU A 159 33.93 8.86 33.38
C LEU A 159 34.67 7.57 33.77
N ARG A 160 35.89 7.69 34.31
CA ARG A 160 36.68 6.55 34.78
C ARG A 160 36.05 5.77 35.93
N GLN A 161 35.18 6.38 36.74
CA GLN A 161 34.42 5.64 37.78
C GLN A 161 33.43 4.63 37.17
N TYR A 162 32.90 4.93 35.97
CA TYR A 162 32.01 4.01 35.26
C TYR A 162 32.77 2.99 34.42
N SER A 163 33.92 3.36 33.84
CA SER A 163 34.80 2.42 33.14
C SER A 163 36.25 2.91 33.11
N GLU A 164 37.18 2.06 33.52
CA GLU A 164 38.63 2.33 33.42
C GLU A 164 39.12 2.49 31.97
N ARG A 165 38.32 2.07 30.98
CA ARG A 165 38.65 2.13 29.55
C ARG A 165 38.51 3.54 28.96
N PHE A 166 37.95 4.50 29.71
CA PHE A 166 37.87 5.90 29.28
C PHE A 166 39.22 6.60 29.31
N GLY A 167 39.62 7.14 28.16
CA GLY A 167 40.80 7.99 27.99
C GLY A 167 40.41 9.40 27.54
N GLU A 168 41.39 10.29 27.40
CA GLU A 168 41.17 11.67 26.91
C GLU A 168 40.66 11.71 25.46
N ASP A 169 40.87 10.64 24.70
CA ASP A 169 40.33 10.43 23.36
C ASP A 169 38.79 10.36 23.32
N VAL A 170 38.12 10.20 24.47
CA VAL A 170 36.65 10.19 24.56
C VAL A 170 36.04 11.51 24.08
N TYR A 171 36.64 12.66 24.43
CA TYR A 171 36.10 13.97 24.08
C TYR A 171 36.13 14.20 22.57
N ALA A 172 37.16 13.70 21.89
CA ALA A 172 37.21 13.71 20.44
C ALA A 172 36.17 12.75 19.83
N ALA A 173 35.95 11.58 20.43
CA ALA A 173 34.97 10.61 19.92
C ALA A 173 33.51 11.09 20.04
N ILE A 174 33.17 11.80 21.12
CA ILE A 174 31.79 12.27 21.39
C ILE A 174 31.49 13.67 20.87
N ALA A 175 32.50 14.38 20.34
CA ALA A 175 32.30 15.70 19.77
C ALA A 175 31.32 15.63 18.60
N LEU A 176 30.26 16.44 18.64
CA LEU A 176 29.19 16.45 17.63
C LEU A 176 29.70 16.50 16.18
N THR A 177 30.77 17.28 15.92
CA THR A 177 31.39 17.37 14.58
C THR A 177 31.94 16.01 14.13
N ASN A 178 32.60 15.29 15.04
CA ASN A 178 33.20 14.00 14.74
C ASN A 178 32.12 12.92 14.58
N CYS A 179 31.07 12.95 15.40
CA CYS A 179 29.89 12.10 15.26
C CYS A 179 29.25 12.22 13.86
N VAL A 180 29.10 13.46 13.35
CA VAL A 180 28.53 13.70 12.02
C VAL A 180 29.48 13.24 10.90
N THR A 181 30.78 13.53 11.02
CA THR A 181 31.76 13.10 10.01
C THR A 181 31.98 11.59 9.96
N GLY A 182 31.84 10.89 11.08
CA GLY A 182 32.00 9.43 11.16
C GLY A 182 30.90 8.64 10.42
N ARG A 183 29.76 9.26 10.14
CA ARG A 183 28.63 8.65 9.43
C ARG A 183 28.85 8.66 7.91
N THR A 184 29.80 7.85 7.47
CA THR A 184 30.25 7.73 6.07
C THR A 184 29.46 6.71 5.24
N SER A 185 28.49 6.01 5.85
CA SER A 185 27.61 5.10 5.13
C SER A 185 26.82 5.83 4.04
N LEU A 186 26.40 5.11 3.01
CA LEU A 186 25.53 5.65 1.97
C LEU A 186 24.22 6.17 2.60
N GLY A 187 23.85 7.42 2.29
CA GLY A 187 22.73 8.10 2.95
C GLY A 187 23.07 8.71 4.32
N GLY A 188 24.33 8.64 4.74
CA GLY A 188 24.80 9.21 6.00
C GLY A 188 24.78 10.74 6.03
N THR A 189 24.97 11.30 7.22
CA THR A 189 24.93 12.75 7.47
C THR A 189 26.29 13.43 7.31
N CYS A 190 27.35 12.71 6.93
CA CYS A 190 28.64 13.34 6.71
C CYS A 190 28.59 14.31 5.52
N VAL A 191 29.47 15.32 5.54
CA VAL A 191 29.50 16.38 4.51
C VAL A 191 29.60 15.78 3.10
N ALA A 192 30.54 14.85 2.90
CA ALA A 192 30.72 14.18 1.62
C ALA A 192 29.47 13.41 1.14
N SER A 193 28.73 12.77 2.05
CA SER A 193 27.49 12.05 1.72
C SER A 193 26.37 13.02 1.36
N VAL A 194 26.23 14.14 2.09
CA VAL A 194 25.22 15.16 1.80
C VAL A 194 25.51 15.86 0.47
N GLU A 195 26.78 16.14 0.17
CA GLU A 195 27.21 16.68 -1.12
C GLU A 195 26.90 15.72 -2.27
N ALA A 196 27.21 14.43 -2.11
CA ALA A 196 26.88 13.41 -3.10
C ALA A 196 25.36 13.27 -3.31
N GLN A 197 24.57 13.31 -2.24
CA GLN A 197 23.10 13.30 -2.33
C GLN A 197 22.56 14.55 -3.03
N THR A 198 23.12 15.71 -2.74
CA THR A 198 22.73 16.97 -3.38
C THR A 198 23.02 16.94 -4.88
N ALA A 199 24.18 16.39 -5.28
CA ALA A 199 24.52 16.19 -6.68
C ALA A 199 23.54 15.23 -7.36
N SER A 200 23.28 14.07 -6.77
CA SER A 200 22.33 13.08 -7.30
C SER A 200 20.91 13.66 -7.48
N VAL A 201 20.43 14.44 -6.51
CA VAL A 201 19.12 15.10 -6.62
C VAL A 201 19.12 16.16 -7.73
N ARG A 202 20.20 16.92 -7.91
CA ARG A 202 20.31 17.89 -9.01
C ARG A 202 20.27 17.21 -10.38
N ASP A 203 20.99 16.10 -10.53
CA ASP A 203 21.00 15.31 -11.76
C ASP A 203 19.62 14.73 -12.07
N PHE A 204 18.94 14.22 -11.05
CA PHE A 204 17.55 13.74 -11.17
C PHE A 204 16.59 14.86 -11.62
N LEU A 205 16.68 16.04 -11.00
CA LEU A 205 15.84 17.19 -11.36
C LEU A 205 16.12 17.71 -12.77
N ALA A 206 17.39 17.69 -13.21
CA ALA A 206 17.75 18.06 -14.58
C ALA A 206 17.08 17.13 -15.60
N GLY A 207 17.14 15.81 -15.39
CA GLY A 207 16.49 14.84 -16.27
C GLY A 207 14.96 15.00 -16.34
N GLN A 208 14.30 15.30 -15.22
CA GLN A 208 12.85 15.57 -15.21
C GLN A 208 12.48 16.86 -15.95
N THR A 209 13.34 17.88 -15.89
CA THR A 209 13.11 19.15 -16.59
C THR A 209 13.23 19.00 -18.10
N GLU A 210 14.16 18.16 -18.57
CA GLU A 210 14.30 17.82 -19.99
C GLU A 210 13.10 17.01 -20.50
N ALA A 211 12.65 16.02 -19.72
CA ALA A 211 11.46 15.23 -20.04
C ALA A 211 10.19 16.11 -20.12
N ALA A 212 10.03 17.07 -19.20
CA ALA A 212 8.91 18.02 -19.21
C ALA A 212 8.91 18.90 -20.46
N LYS A 213 10.08 19.41 -20.89
CA LYS A 213 10.21 20.24 -22.11
C LYS A 213 9.91 19.46 -23.40
N GLN A 214 10.20 18.17 -23.42
CA GLN A 214 9.88 17.31 -24.57
C GLN A 214 8.38 17.03 -24.66
N ALA A 215 7.68 16.92 -23.52
CA ALA A 215 6.23 16.72 -23.48
C ALA A 215 5.41 17.97 -23.86
N GLU A 216 5.95 19.19 -23.70
CA GLU A 216 5.29 20.43 -24.13
C GLU A 216 5.45 20.72 -25.64
N ASN A 217 6.40 20.07 -26.32
CA ASN A 217 6.74 20.32 -27.73
C ASN A 217 6.20 19.26 -28.72
N GLY A 218 5.42 18.28 -28.25
CA GLY A 218 4.79 17.23 -29.06
C GLY A 218 3.28 17.24 -28.94
#